data_AF-A0A3M1V3R7-F1
#
_entry.id   AF-A0A3M1V3R7-F1
#
_cell.length_a   1.000
_cell.length_b   1.000
_cell.length_c   1.000
_cell.angle_alpha   90.00
_cell.angle_beta   90.00
_cell.angle_gamma   90.00
#
_symmetry.space_group_name_H-M   'P 1'
#
loop_
_entity.id
_entity.type
_entity.pdbx_description
1 polymer ?
#
loop_
_entity_poly.entity_id
_entity_poly.type
_entity_poly.pdbx_seq_one_letter_code
_entity_poly.pdbx_strand_id
1 'polypeptide(L)'
;MKSIYRSAVVLLVLPCLVSTSSFAQQRPGAAPKQGDAGRMSVVRSFERSAPAVGALVPDVKGYTADGKPFSMRDLKGQYTVLVFGCLT
;
A
#
# COMPACT_ATOMS: atom_id res chain seq x y z
N MET A 1 -23.29 -19.51 26.21
CA MET A 1 -24.26 -18.88 27.12
C MET A 1 -23.72 -18.95 28.56
N LYS A 2 -23.60 -17.79 29.23
CA LYS A 2 -23.46 -17.54 30.69
C LYS A 2 -22.20 -18.10 31.37
N SER A 3 -21.09 -17.35 31.49
CA SER A 3 -20.82 -16.29 32.48
C SER A 3 -21.25 -16.66 33.90
N ILE A 4 -20.29 -17.03 34.75
CA ILE A 4 -20.40 -16.93 36.22
C ILE A 4 -19.02 -16.50 36.77
N TYR A 5 -18.87 -15.18 36.87
CA TYR A 5 -18.00 -14.53 37.84
C TYR A 5 -18.35 -15.03 39.23
N ARG A 6 -17.41 -15.63 39.97
CA ARG A 6 -17.51 -15.78 41.41
C ARG A 6 -16.19 -15.47 42.09
N SER A 7 -16.24 -14.35 42.79
CA SER A 7 -15.68 -14.15 44.11
C SER A 7 -14.15 -14.11 44.19
N ALA A 8 -13.57 -12.91 44.22
CA ALA A 8 -13.65 -11.96 45.32
C ALA A 8 -12.43 -12.10 46.22
N VAL A 9 -11.77 -10.96 46.39
CA VAL A 9 -11.22 -10.52 47.66
C VAL A 9 -9.91 -11.23 48.01
N VAL A 10 -8.81 -10.67 47.53
CA VAL A 10 -8.05 -9.66 48.30
C VAL A 10 -7.42 -10.31 49.52
N LEU A 11 -6.14 -10.64 49.38
CA LEU A 11 -5.15 -10.52 50.45
C LEU A 11 -3.88 -10.02 49.76
N LEU A 12 -3.79 -8.70 49.54
CA LEU A 12 -3.21 -7.71 50.45
C LEU A 12 -1.72 -7.96 50.74
N VAL A 13 -0.92 -7.05 50.17
CA VAL A 13 0.28 -6.43 50.74
C VAL A 13 1.54 -7.30 50.78
N LEU A 14 2.49 -7.01 49.89
CA LEU A 14 3.65 -6.22 50.34
C LEU A 14 4.27 -5.44 49.16
N PRO A 15 4.54 -4.13 49.33
CA PRO A 15 4.93 -3.22 48.27
C PRO A 15 6.46 -3.05 48.18
N CYS A 16 6.85 -2.18 47.25
CA CYS A 16 8.15 -1.50 47.13
C CYS A 16 9.21 -2.11 46.19
N LEU A 17 9.43 -1.33 45.13
CA LEU A 17 10.74 -0.87 44.69
C LEU A 17 11.67 -1.92 44.07
N VAL A 18 11.36 -2.29 42.82
CA VAL A 18 12.44 -2.43 41.83
C VAL A 18 12.05 -1.66 40.57
N SER A 19 12.62 -0.47 40.48
CA SER A 19 12.79 0.32 39.27
C SER A 19 13.44 -0.52 38.18
N THR A 20 12.83 -0.59 36.99
CA THR A 20 13.52 -0.23 35.74
C THR A 20 12.45 -0.04 34.68
N SER A 21 12.34 1.22 34.24
CA SER A 21 11.80 1.62 32.96
C SER A 21 12.15 0.64 31.83
N SER A 22 11.14 0.03 31.23
CA SER A 22 11.22 -0.37 29.81
C SER A 22 10.15 0.38 29.05
N PHE A 23 10.34 1.69 29.03
CA PHE A 23 9.74 2.58 28.07
C PHE A 23 10.37 2.26 26.71
N ALA A 24 9.53 1.86 25.75
CA ALA A 24 9.72 1.99 24.31
C ALA A 24 11.12 1.66 23.73
N GLN A 25 11.28 0.43 23.24
CA GLN A 25 12.11 0.23 22.03
C GLN A 25 11.16 0.04 20.85
N GLN A 26 10.46 1.12 20.50
CA GLN A 26 9.86 1.26 19.18
C GLN A 26 11.04 1.24 18.21
N ARG A 27 11.28 0.09 17.57
CA ARG A 27 12.31 -0.04 16.53
C ARG A 27 12.05 1.10 15.53
N PRO A 28 13.00 2.02 15.29
CA PRO A 28 12.82 3.02 14.26
C PRO A 28 12.55 2.27 12.96
N GLY A 29 11.38 2.54 12.38
CA GLY A 29 11.01 2.01 11.07
C GLY A 29 12.16 2.27 10.11
N ALA A 30 12.51 1.23 9.35
CA ALA A 30 13.53 1.32 8.32
C ALA A 30 13.33 2.62 7.53
N ALA A 31 14.37 3.46 7.48
CA ALA A 31 14.31 4.69 6.72
C ALA A 31 13.88 4.37 5.28
N PRO A 32 12.89 5.08 4.71
CA PRO A 32 12.43 4.82 3.36
C PRO A 32 13.63 4.96 2.41
N LYS A 33 13.92 3.89 1.66
CA LYS A 33 14.99 3.91 0.66
C LYS A 33 14.64 4.98 -0.37
N GLN A 34 15.64 5.70 -0.85
CA GLN A 34 15.47 6.89 -1.70
C GLN A 34 14.62 6.66 -2.98
N GLY A 35 14.51 5.42 -3.46
CA GLY A 35 13.63 5.04 -4.59
C GLY A 35 12.15 4.81 -4.24
N ASP A 36 11.79 4.72 -2.96
CA ASP A 36 10.42 4.38 -2.52
C ASP A 36 9.48 5.59 -2.64
N ALA A 37 10.01 6.79 -2.36
CA ALA A 37 9.28 8.05 -2.52
C ALA A 37 8.84 8.29 -3.97
N GLY A 38 9.71 7.96 -4.94
CA GLY A 38 9.40 8.06 -6.37
C GLY A 38 8.37 7.04 -6.84
N ARG A 39 8.44 5.79 -6.35
CA ARG A 39 7.39 4.80 -6.63
C ARG A 39 6.03 5.22 -6.05
N MET A 40 6.01 5.69 -4.81
CA MET A 40 4.79 6.13 -4.14
C MET A 40 4.13 7.35 -4.79
N SER A 41 4.88 8.21 -5.48
CA SER A 41 4.28 9.33 -6.22
C SER A 41 3.58 8.88 -7.50
N VAL A 42 4.18 7.93 -8.25
CA VAL A 42 3.57 7.33 -9.44
C VAL A 42 2.30 6.57 -9.09
N VAL A 43 2.33 5.73 -8.05
CA VAL A 43 1.16 4.97 -7.60
C VAL A 43 0.01 5.92 -7.22
N ARG A 44 0.27 6.96 -6.42
CA ARG A 44 -0.77 7.93 -6.03
C ARG A 44 -1.35 8.70 -7.22
N SER A 45 -0.51 9.02 -8.20
CA SER A 45 -0.96 9.70 -9.42
C SER A 45 -1.84 8.77 -10.27
N PHE A 46 -1.46 7.50 -10.36
CA PHE A 46 -2.24 6.47 -11.04
C PHE A 46 -3.57 6.24 -10.33
N GLU A 47 -3.60 5.99 -9.04
CA GLU A 47 -4.86 5.78 -8.28
C GLU A 47 -5.84 6.95 -8.42
N ARG A 48 -5.35 8.19 -8.55
CA ARG A 48 -6.19 9.36 -8.76
C ARG A 48 -6.79 9.45 -10.17
N SER A 49 -6.08 8.98 -11.18
CA SER A 49 -6.40 9.21 -12.60
C SER A 49 -6.84 7.96 -13.36
N ALA A 50 -6.63 6.78 -12.79
CA ALA A 50 -6.96 5.52 -13.41
C ALA A 50 -8.49 5.37 -13.54
N PRO A 51 -8.97 4.84 -14.66
CA PRO A 51 -10.37 4.45 -14.80
C PRO A 51 -10.75 3.41 -13.73
N ALA A 52 -11.97 3.50 -13.22
CA ALA A 52 -12.54 2.47 -12.37
C ALA A 52 -12.70 1.14 -13.12
N VAL A 53 -12.78 0.02 -12.41
CA VAL A 53 -13.05 -1.28 -13.02
C VAL A 53 -14.41 -1.24 -13.72
N GLY A 54 -14.43 -1.67 -14.99
CA GLY A 54 -15.63 -1.63 -15.85
C GLY A 54 -15.85 -0.28 -16.55
N ALA A 55 -15.11 0.77 -16.18
CA ALA A 55 -15.12 2.02 -16.93
C ALA A 55 -14.37 1.87 -18.26
N LEU A 56 -14.71 2.74 -19.22
CA LEU A 56 -14.00 2.79 -20.49
C LEU A 56 -12.55 3.26 -20.27
N VAL A 57 -11.62 2.55 -20.91
CA VAL A 57 -10.23 2.98 -21.00
C VAL A 57 -10.14 4.18 -21.95
N PRO A 58 -9.42 5.26 -21.61
CA PRO A 58 -9.27 6.42 -22.48
C PRO A 58 -8.67 6.04 -23.83
N ASP A 59 -9.02 6.73 -24.90
CA ASP A 59 -8.40 6.47 -26.21
C ASP A 59 -7.00 7.10 -26.26
N VAL A 60 -5.96 6.27 -26.29
CA VAL A 60 -4.56 6.69 -26.30
C VAL A 60 -3.93 6.30 -27.63
N LYS A 61 -3.17 7.26 -28.17
CA LYS A 61 -2.33 7.06 -29.35
C LYS A 61 -0.89 7.34 -28.97
N GLY A 62 0.03 6.62 -29.58
CA GLY A 62 1.46 6.78 -29.35
C GLY A 62 2.27 6.17 -30.47
N TYR A 63 3.54 5.94 -30.17
CA TYR A 63 4.46 5.30 -31.08
C TYR A 63 5.11 4.11 -30.39
N THR A 64 5.35 3.06 -31.16
CA THR A 64 6.16 1.92 -30.74
C THR A 64 7.64 2.31 -30.68
N ALA A 65 8.48 1.43 -30.13
CA ALA A 65 9.93 1.64 -30.10
C ALA A 65 10.54 1.85 -31.50
N ASP A 66 9.93 1.25 -32.54
CA ASP A 66 10.36 1.40 -33.94
C ASP A 66 9.82 2.69 -34.60
N GLY A 67 9.12 3.55 -33.85
CA GLY A 67 8.51 4.78 -34.38
C GLY A 67 7.21 4.56 -35.16
N LYS A 68 6.66 3.35 -35.18
CA LYS A 68 5.36 3.09 -35.84
C LYS A 68 4.21 3.64 -35.00
N PRO A 69 3.20 4.30 -35.60
CA PRO A 69 2.03 4.76 -34.87
C PRO A 69 1.28 3.56 -34.26
N PHE A 70 0.77 3.76 -33.06
CA PHE A 70 0.02 2.78 -32.31
C PHE A 70 -1.23 3.44 -31.71
N SER A 71 -2.38 2.79 -31.85
CA SER A 71 -3.65 3.24 -31.28
C SER A 71 -4.25 2.15 -30.41
N MET A 72 -4.75 2.49 -29.22
CA MET A 72 -5.40 1.49 -28.37
C MET A 72 -6.67 0.90 -28.98
N ARG A 73 -7.27 1.58 -29.98
CA ARG A 73 -8.39 1.01 -30.75
C ARG A 73 -8.01 -0.25 -31.51
N ASP A 74 -6.74 -0.40 -31.88
CA ASP A 74 -6.24 -1.55 -32.63
C ASP A 74 -6.21 -2.82 -31.76
N LEU A 75 -6.28 -2.66 -30.43
CA LEU A 75 -6.37 -3.76 -29.45
C LEU A 75 -7.81 -4.19 -29.13
N LYS A 76 -8.82 -3.54 -29.72
CA LYS A 76 -10.22 -3.79 -29.37
C LYS A 76 -10.60 -5.25 -29.65
N GLY A 77 -11.27 -5.89 -28.69
CA GLY A 77 -11.68 -7.29 -28.77
C GLY A 77 -10.65 -8.27 -28.23
N GLN A 78 -9.45 -7.81 -27.88
CA GLN A 78 -8.43 -8.62 -27.23
C GLN A 78 -8.32 -8.28 -25.74
N TYR A 79 -8.16 -9.29 -24.90
CA TYR A 79 -7.72 -9.07 -23.52
C TYR A 79 -6.27 -8.60 -23.52
N THR A 80 -6.05 -7.36 -23.10
CA THR A 80 -4.73 -6.72 -23.16
C THR A 80 -4.33 -6.20 -21.79
N VAL A 81 -3.06 -6.40 -21.42
CA VAL A 81 -2.46 -5.85 -20.20
C VAL A 81 -1.57 -4.67 -20.58
N LEU A 82 -1.84 -3.49 -20.02
CA LEU A 82 -1.02 -2.30 -20.20
C LEU A 82 -0.10 -2.14 -18.98
N VAL A 83 1.21 -2.13 -19.23
CA VAL A 83 2.23 -1.91 -18.20
C VAL A 83 2.89 -0.56 -18.45
N PHE A 84 2.76 0.36 -17.49
CA PHE A 84 3.42 1.65 -17.53
C PHE A 84 4.73 1.57 -16.74
N GLY A 85 5.84 1.81 -17.44
CA GLY A 85 7.18 1.87 -16.85
C GLY A 85 8.08 2.74 -17.72
N CYS A 86 9.20 3.20 -17.15
CA CYS A 86 10.26 3.80 -17.93
C CYS A 86 11.22 2.70 -18.40
N LEU A 87 11.46 2.63 -19.71
CA LEU A 87 12.69 2.04 -20.24
C LEU A 87 13.74 3.15 -20.14
N THR A 88 14.57 3.10 -19.10
CA THR A 88 15.79 3.91 -19.02
C THR A 88 16.94 3.15 -19.65
#